data_AF-A0A954WJ94-F1
#
_entry.id   AF-A0A954WJ94-F1
#
_cell.length_a   1.000
_cell.length_b   1.000
_cell.length_c   1.000
_cell.angle_alpha   90.00
_cell.angle_beta   90.00
_cell.angle_gamma   90.00
#
_symmetry.space_group_name_H-M   'P 1'
#
loop_
_entity.id
_entity.type
_entity.pdbx_description
1 polymer ?
#
loop_
_entity_poly.entity_id
_entity_poly.type
_entity_poly.pdbx_seq_one_letter_code
_entity_poly.pdbx_strand_id
1 'polypeptide(L)'
;FAGLWESWQAPDGSPLETFTLITTDANETTRPIHDRMPVILSPEAHAMWLDGEFEARQPLLDLLVPFEAEPMRTTPVSRHVNNPRNDDPECVAVQKELF
;
A
#
# COMPACT_ATOMS: atom_id res chain seq x y z
N PHE A 1 3.01 3.48 -2.73
CA PHE A 1 1.89 2.62 -3.18
C PHE A 1 0.98 3.45 -4.08
N ALA A 2 0.25 2.81 -5.00
CA ALA A 2 -0.78 3.48 -5.79
C ALA A 2 -2.03 3.72 -4.92
N GLY A 3 -2.61 4.91 -5.04
CA GLY A 3 -3.77 5.31 -4.26
C GLY A 3 -4.57 6.42 -4.94
N LEU A 4 -5.83 6.51 -4.57
CA LEU A 4 -6.74 7.58 -4.99
C LEU A 4 -6.98 8.49 -3.80
N TRP A 5 -7.18 9.77 -4.04
CA TRP A 5 -7.51 10.74 -3.00
C TRP A 5 -8.66 11.64 -3.44
N GLU A 6 -9.36 12.20 -2.47
CA GLU A 6 -10.46 13.14 -2.68
C GLU A 6 -10.49 14.17 -1.55
N SER A 7 -10.88 15.40 -1.89
CA SER A 7 -11.24 16.44 -0.93
C SER A 7 -12.76 16.60 -0.94
N TRP A 8 -13.40 16.27 0.19
CA TRP A 8 -14.84 16.41 0.40
C TRP A 8 -15.11 17.59 1.34
N GLN A 9 -16.16 18.37 1.07
CA GLN A 9 -16.55 19.47 1.96
C GLN A 9 -17.61 19.00 2.96
N ALA A 10 -17.28 19.08 4.25
CA ALA A 10 -18.18 18.71 5.34
C ALA A 10 -19.33 19.72 5.51
N PRO A 11 -20.43 19.35 6.21
CA PRO A 11 -21.58 20.25 6.39
C PRO A 11 -21.26 21.55 7.13
N ASP A 12 -20.18 21.59 7.91
CA ASP A 12 -19.68 22.79 8.59
C ASP A 12 -18.76 23.65 7.71
N GLY A 13 -18.57 23.24 6.44
CA GLY A 13 -17.72 23.91 5.46
C GLY A 13 -16.25 23.51 5.51
N SER A 14 -15.83 22.68 6.48
CA SER A 14 -14.43 22.23 6.59
C SER A 14 -14.07 21.21 5.49
N PRO A 15 -12.86 21.25 4.93
CA PRO A 15 -12.40 20.22 4.00
C PRO A 15 -12.02 18.95 4.76
N LEU A 16 -12.42 17.80 4.23
CA LEU A 16 -11.99 16.48 4.64
C LEU A 16 -11.25 15.84 3.47
N GLU A 17 -9.93 15.70 3.63
CA GLU A 17 -9.08 15.03 2.67
C GLU A 17 -8.96 13.56 3.05
N THR A 18 -9.31 12.69 2.12
CA THR A 18 -9.23 11.23 2.32
C THR A 18 -8.48 10.60 1.17
N PHE A 19 -7.93 9.42 1.42
CA PHE A 19 -7.33 8.60 0.40
C PHE A 19 -7.63 7.12 0.63
N THR A 20 -7.43 6.34 -0.42
CA THR A 20 -7.51 4.89 -0.37
C THR A 20 -6.35 4.27 -1.15
N LEU A 21 -5.94 3.07 -0.73
CA LEU A 21 -4.91 2.31 -1.42
C LEU A 21 -5.55 1.36 -2.43
N ILE A 22 -4.98 1.30 -3.63
CA ILE A 22 -5.37 0.31 -4.62
C ILE A 22 -4.70 -1.01 -4.28
N THR A 23 -5.45 -2.10 -4.41
CA THR A 23 -5.03 -3.46 -4.10
C THR A 23 -5.12 -4.35 -5.33
N THR A 24 -4.28 -5.37 -5.38
CA THR A 24 -4.15 -6.36 -6.46
C THR A 24 -3.92 -7.75 -5.88
N ASP A 25 -3.81 -8.77 -6.72
CA ASP A 25 -3.52 -10.14 -6.30
C ASP A 25 -2.15 -10.25 -5.63
N ALA A 26 -2.01 -11.12 -4.64
CA ALA A 26 -0.73 -11.36 -3.99
C ALA A 26 0.28 -12.06 -4.92
N ASN A 27 1.50 -11.54 -4.94
CA ASN A 27 2.66 -12.22 -5.53
C ASN A 27 3.13 -13.41 -4.66
N GLU A 28 4.16 -14.13 -5.13
CA GLU A 28 4.68 -15.33 -4.46
C GLU A 28 5.19 -15.07 -3.02
N THR A 29 5.76 -13.89 -2.77
CA THR A 29 6.25 -13.49 -1.43
C THR A 29 5.11 -13.20 -0.45
N THR A 30 4.00 -12.63 -0.93
CA THR A 30 2.88 -12.18 -0.07
C THR A 30 1.80 -13.25 0.10
N ARG A 31 1.62 -14.12 -0.89
CA ARG A 31 0.57 -15.16 -0.94
C ARG A 31 0.50 -16.08 0.28
N PRO A 32 1.62 -16.47 0.94
CA PRO A 32 1.57 -17.25 2.16
C PRO A 32 0.95 -16.51 3.37
N ILE A 33 0.86 -15.18 3.30
CA ILE A 33 0.35 -14.31 4.38
C ILE A 33 -1.09 -13.88 4.08
N HIS A 34 -1.38 -13.48 2.84
CA HIS A 34 -2.68 -12.95 2.44
C HIS A 34 -2.88 -13.09 0.91
N ASP A 35 -4.13 -13.15 0.44
CA ASP A 35 -4.49 -13.33 -0.97
C ASP A 35 -4.36 -12.04 -1.82
N ARG A 36 -4.41 -10.88 -1.16
CA ARG A 36 -4.24 -9.55 -1.75
C ARG A 36 -3.01 -8.81 -1.24
N MET A 37 -2.48 -7.91 -2.06
CA MET A 37 -1.41 -6.97 -1.71
C MET A 37 -1.72 -5.56 -2.25
N PRO A 38 -1.14 -4.50 -1.67
CA PRO A 38 -1.24 -3.17 -2.28
C PRO A 38 -0.46 -3.10 -3.60
N VAL A 39 -0.91 -2.24 -4.52
CA VAL A 39 -0.15 -1.93 -5.74
C VAL A 39 1.07 -1.09 -5.35
N ILE A 40 2.27 -1.66 -5.55
CA ILE A 40 3.55 -0.99 -5.30
C ILE A 40 4.06 -0.43 -6.63
N LEU A 41 4.27 0.88 -6.70
CA LEU A 41 4.80 1.55 -7.87
C LEU A 41 6.33 1.58 -7.82
N SER A 42 6.98 1.23 -8.93
CA SER A 42 8.42 1.45 -9.07
C SER A 42 8.73 2.95 -9.05
N PRO A 43 9.95 3.36 -8.65
CA PRO A 43 10.34 4.77 -8.63
C PRO A 43 10.10 5.50 -9.96
N GLU A 44 10.30 4.82 -11.08
CA GLU A 44 10.14 5.36 -12.43
C GLU A 44 8.67 5.66 -12.77
N ALA A 45 7.74 4.93 -12.16
CA ALA A 45 6.30 5.09 -12.39
C ALA A 45 5.66 6.21 -11.54
N HIS A 46 6.37 6.77 -10.55
CA HIS A 46 5.80 7.76 -9.63
C HIS A 46 5.36 9.04 -10.35
N ALA A 47 6.19 9.55 -11.27
CA ALA A 47 5.87 10.77 -12.03
C ALA A 47 4.60 10.58 -12.85
N MET A 48 4.50 9.46 -13.59
CA MET A 48 3.31 9.13 -14.38
C MET A 48 2.06 8.95 -13.52
N TRP A 49 2.17 8.39 -12.31
CA TRP A 49 1.04 8.25 -11.40
C TRP A 49 0.52 9.59 -10.86
N LEU A 50 1.42 10.56 -10.64
CA LEU A 50 1.11 11.85 -10.01
C LEU A 50 0.79 12.98 -10.98
N ASP A 51 1.05 12.81 -12.28
CA ASP A 51 0.99 13.90 -13.28
C ASP A 51 -0.39 14.56 -13.42
N GLY A 52 -1.48 13.86 -13.07
CA GLY A 52 -2.84 14.42 -13.01
C GLY A 52 -3.49 14.71 -14.37
N GLU A 53 -2.70 14.93 -15.41
CA GLU A 53 -3.10 15.18 -16.79
C GLU A 53 -3.18 13.88 -17.58
N PHE A 54 -4.29 13.16 -17.41
CA PHE A 54 -4.47 11.83 -18.01
C PHE A 54 -5.22 11.94 -19.35
N GLU A 55 -4.52 12.25 -20.44
CA GLU A 55 -5.13 12.18 -21.78
C GLU A 55 -5.60 10.74 -22.11
N ALA A 56 -4.89 9.73 -21.60
CA ALA A 56 -5.27 8.33 -21.67
C ALA A 56 -5.13 7.64 -20.31
N ARG A 57 -6.15 6.86 -19.92
CA ARG A 57 -6.17 6.13 -18.63
C ARG A 57 -5.39 4.81 -18.68
N GLN A 58 -5.23 4.23 -19.87
CA GLN A 58 -4.67 2.89 -20.04
C GLN A 58 -3.26 2.74 -19.42
N PRO A 59 -2.31 3.69 -19.63
CA PRO A 59 -0.98 3.56 -19.02
C PRO A 59 -0.99 3.48 -17.49
N LEU A 60 -1.97 4.09 -16.82
CA LEU A 60 -2.13 3.98 -15.37
C LEU A 60 -2.72 2.62 -14.96
N LEU A 61 -3.68 2.12 -15.73
CA LEU A 61 -4.29 0.82 -15.48
C LEU A 61 -3.27 -0.32 -15.64
N ASP A 62 -2.32 -0.16 -16.56
CA ASP A 62 -1.23 -1.11 -16.77
C ASP A 62 -0.26 -1.20 -15.57
N LEU A 63 -0.24 -0.18 -14.69
CA LEU A 63 0.52 -0.20 -13.43
C LEU A 63 -0.18 -1.00 -12.31
N LEU A 64 -1.44 -1.37 -12.47
CA LEU A 64 -2.26 -1.99 -11.40
C LEU A 64 -2.03 -3.52 -11.29
N VAL A 65 -0.77 -3.92 -11.26
CA VAL A 65 -0.33 -5.31 -11.26
C VAL A 65 0.41 -5.67 -9.96
N PRO A 66 0.51 -6.97 -9.59
CA PRO A 66 1.32 -7.40 -8.46
C PRO A 66 2.78 -7.00 -8.64
N PHE A 67 3.41 -6.53 -7.57
CA PHE A 67 4.83 -6.19 -7.59
C PHE A 67 5.71 -7.43 -7.72
N GLU A 68 6.91 -7.27 -8.27
CA GLU A 68 7.88 -8.37 -8.38
C GLU A 68 8.19 -8.98 -7.00
N ALA A 69 8.21 -10.30 -6.92
CA ALA A 69 8.43 -11.02 -5.67
C ALA A 69 9.89 -10.97 -5.20
N GLU A 70 10.85 -11.02 -6.14
CA GLU A 70 12.30 -11.07 -5.86
C GLU A 70 12.82 -9.93 -4.98
N PRO A 71 12.48 -8.65 -5.20
CA PRO A 71 12.96 -7.55 -4.34
C PRO A 71 12.26 -7.49 -2.97
N MET A 72 11.25 -8.32 -2.72
CA MET A 72 10.47 -8.30 -1.49
C MET A 72 10.98 -9.32 -0.47
N ARG A 73 10.91 -8.94 0.81
CA ARG A 73 11.16 -9.85 1.94
C ARG A 73 10.06 -9.69 2.97
N THR A 74 9.66 -10.80 3.57
CA THR A 74 8.76 -10.83 4.72
C THR A 74 9.51 -11.40 5.92
N THR A 75 9.17 -10.90 7.11
CA THR A 75 9.72 -11.38 8.39
C THR A 75 8.62 -11.35 9.43
N PRO A 76 8.48 -12.39 10.27
CA PRO A 76 7.50 -12.36 11.34
C PRO A 76 7.86 -11.30 12.38
N VAL A 77 6.84 -10.63 12.90
CA VAL A 77 6.94 -9.62 13.97
C VAL A 77 6.00 -9.96 15.12
N SER A 78 6.19 -9.32 16.25
CA SER A 78 5.35 -9.50 17.44
C SER A 78 3.88 -9.15 17.17
N ARG A 79 2.96 -9.87 17.84
CA ARG A 79 1.54 -9.49 17.91
C ARG A 79 1.31 -8.14 18.59
N HIS A 80 2.34 -7.52 19.17
CA HIS A 80 2.33 -6.15 19.70
C HIS A 80 1.75 -5.14 18.70
N VAL A 81 2.07 -5.28 17.41
CA VAL A 81 1.57 -4.39 16.33
C VAL A 81 0.05 -4.47 16.12
N ASN A 82 -0.61 -5.52 16.63
CA ASN A 82 -2.06 -5.69 16.45
C ASN A 82 -2.88 -4.68 17.25
N ASN A 83 -2.31 -4.03 18.27
CA ASN A 83 -2.96 -2.97 19.00
C ASN A 83 -2.56 -1.60 18.42
N PRO A 84 -3.48 -0.86 17.78
CA PRO A 84 -3.15 0.40 17.09
C PRO A 84 -2.72 1.54 18.04
N ARG A 85 -2.81 1.35 19.36
CA ARG A 85 -2.27 2.30 20.34
C ARG A 85 -0.74 2.18 20.50
N ASN A 86 -0.14 1.13 19.98
CA ASN A 86 1.29 0.89 20.04
C ASN A 86 1.95 1.53 18.81
N ASP A 87 2.75 2.58 19.04
CA ASP A 87 3.52 3.29 18.02
C ASP A 87 4.97 3.43 18.50
N ASP A 88 5.66 2.29 18.50
CA ASP A 88 7.02 2.18 18.99
C ASP A 88 7.81 1.16 18.14
N PRO A 89 9.15 1.15 18.22
CA PRO A 89 9.98 0.27 17.40
C PRO A 89 9.71 -1.23 17.57
N GLU A 90 9.08 -1.68 18.66
CA GLU A 90 8.77 -3.10 18.88
C GLU A 90 7.71 -3.61 17.88
N CYS A 91 6.90 -2.73 17.28
CA CYS A 91 5.93 -3.07 16.25
C CYS A 91 6.55 -3.72 15.00
N VAL A 92 7.81 -3.42 14.70
CA VAL A 92 8.53 -3.94 13.52
C VAL A 92 9.74 -4.81 13.89
N ALA A 93 9.95 -5.07 15.18
CA ALA A 93 11.04 -5.90 15.64
C ALA A 93 10.87 -7.35 15.17
N VAL A 94 11.89 -7.87 14.47
CA VAL A 94 11.88 -9.24 13.93
C VAL A 94 11.86 -10.25 15.07
N GLN A 95 10.92 -11.19 15.03
CA GLN A 95 10.90 -12.33 15.94
C GLN A 95 11.61 -13.53 15.32
N LYS A 96 12.56 -14.10 16.07
CA LYS A 96 13.39 -15.23 15.62
C LYS A 96 12.71 -16.59 15.81
N GLU A 97 11.66 -16.66 16.61
CA GLU A 97 10.93 -17.89 16.91
C GLU A 97 9.43 -17.63 16.73
N LEU A 98 8.83 -18.38 15.81
CA LEU A 98 7.38 -18.59 15.76
C LEU A 98 7.08 -19.69 16.79
N PHE A 99 6.05 -19.50 17.61
CA PHE A 99 5.59 -20.46 18.62
C PHE A 99 5.62 -21.92 18.15
#